data_AF-A0A970A9H0-F1
#
_entry.id   AF-A0A970A9H0-F1
#
_cell.length_a   1.000
_cell.length_b   1.000
_cell.length_c   1.000
_cell.angle_alpha   90.00
_cell.angle_beta   90.00
_cell.angle_gamma   90.00
#
_symmetry.space_group_name_H-M   'P 1'
#
loop_
_entity.id
_entity.type
_entity.pdbx_description
1 polymer ?
#
loop_
_entity_poly.entity_id
_entity_poly.type
_entity_poly.pdbx_seq_one_letter_code
_entity_poly.pdbx_strand_id
1 'polypeptide(L)'
;MELILEEESISANSMKNCHKIMLDIFGDDVRLVKYWGPVQMNVFYLEYHYSPCDYKIILECERGFIVIKVQNTDGDVFRPSMLFPEAKHFHYAAVEKDVLQLTELTRKAIKENLIIFEPA
;
A
#
# COMPACT_ATOMS: atom_id res chain seq x y z
N MET A 1 -3.69 9.00 11.94
CA MET A 1 -4.67 8.12 12.59
C MET A 1 -3.93 6.86 13.01
N GLU A 2 -4.33 6.22 14.11
CA GLU A 2 -3.79 4.94 14.51
C GLU A 2 -4.64 3.80 13.92
N LEU A 3 -4.01 2.70 13.49
CA LEU A 3 -4.73 1.52 13.05
C LEU A 3 -5.21 0.74 14.27
N ILE A 4 -6.52 0.79 14.55
CA ILE A 4 -7.13 0.08 15.67
C ILE A 4 -7.98 -1.06 15.12
N LEU A 5 -7.61 -2.30 15.45
CA LEU A 5 -8.34 -3.53 15.10
C LEU A 5 -8.60 -4.33 16.37
N GLU A 6 -9.86 -4.72 16.60
CA GLU A 6 -10.30 -5.41 17.83
C GLU A 6 -10.05 -6.92 17.81
N GLU A 7 -9.75 -7.49 16.63
CA GLU A 7 -9.63 -8.94 16.43
C GLU A 7 -8.20 -9.39 16.07
N GLU A 8 -7.87 -10.63 16.44
CA GLU A 8 -6.63 -11.34 16.06
C GLU A 8 -6.87 -12.39 14.97
N SER A 9 -7.63 -12.03 13.93
CA SER A 9 -7.81 -12.91 12.75
C SER A 9 -6.57 -12.91 11.85
N ILE A 10 -6.42 -13.93 10.99
CA ILE A 10 -5.37 -13.96 9.95
C ILE A 10 -5.39 -12.66 9.14
N SER A 11 -6.58 -12.19 8.79
CA SER A 11 -6.77 -10.96 8.01
C SER A 11 -6.38 -9.70 8.79
N ALA A 12 -6.67 -9.66 10.09
CA ALA A 12 -6.19 -8.57 10.95
C ALA A 12 -4.67 -8.55 11.06
N ASN A 13 -4.03 -9.72 11.19
CA ASN A 13 -2.58 -9.82 11.21
C ASN A 13 -1.96 -9.40 9.87
N SER A 14 -2.54 -9.81 8.74
CA SER A 14 -2.13 -9.33 7.41
C SER A 14 -2.23 -7.81 7.29
N MET A 15 -3.34 -7.21 7.71
CA MET A 15 -3.53 -5.76 7.66
C MET A 15 -2.55 -5.02 8.58
N LYS A 16 -2.33 -5.51 9.82
CA LYS A 16 -1.32 -4.98 10.76
C LYS A 16 0.08 -5.05 10.16
N ASN A 17 0.44 -6.17 9.55
CA ASN A 17 1.75 -6.34 8.91
C ASN A 17 1.93 -5.38 7.72
N CYS A 18 0.91 -5.22 6.88
CA CYS A 18 0.92 -4.24 5.80
C CYS A 18 1.12 -2.81 6.32
N HIS A 19 0.40 -2.45 7.38
CA HIS A 19 0.55 -1.15 8.01
C HIS A 19 1.94 -0.93 8.61
N LYS A 20 2.45 -1.92 9.35
CA LYS A 20 3.78 -1.87 9.93
C LYS A 20 4.85 -1.68 8.85
N ILE A 21 4.81 -2.46 7.78
CA ILE A 21 5.78 -2.37 6.67
C ILE A 21 5.73 -1.01 5.98
N MET A 22 4.52 -0.46 5.76
CA MET A 22 4.36 0.89 5.24
C MET A 22 5.06 1.93 6.12
N LEU A 23 4.87 1.86 7.45
CA LEU A 23 5.53 2.76 8.40
C LEU A 23 7.04 2.52 8.49
N ASP A 24 7.50 1.28 8.47
CA ASP A 24 8.93 0.95 8.52
C ASP A 24 9.69 1.47 7.29
N ILE A 25 9.05 1.45 6.10
CA ILE A 25 9.66 1.86 4.84
C ILE A 25 9.57 3.37 4.60
N PHE A 26 8.41 3.96 4.84
CA PHE A 26 8.18 5.38 4.55
C PHE A 26 8.41 6.29 5.77
N GLY A 27 8.35 5.76 6.99
CA GLY A 27 8.52 6.52 8.22
C GLY A 27 7.51 7.66 8.33
N ASP A 28 8.01 8.81 8.78
CA ASP A 28 7.20 10.02 9.00
C ASP A 28 6.71 10.69 7.70
N ASP A 29 7.17 10.23 6.52
CA ASP A 29 6.69 10.78 5.24
C ASP A 29 5.23 10.39 4.97
N VAL A 30 4.74 9.30 5.55
CA VAL A 30 3.36 8.81 5.39
C VAL A 30 2.55 8.93 6.66
N ARG A 31 1.27 9.23 6.49
CA ARG A 31 0.29 9.21 7.57
C ARG A 31 -0.94 8.44 7.15
N LEU A 32 -1.35 7.46 7.94
CA LEU A 32 -2.63 6.78 7.72
C LEU A 32 -3.79 7.79 7.87
N VAL A 33 -4.63 7.88 6.84
CA VAL A 33 -5.77 8.82 6.75
C VAL A 33 -7.12 8.12 6.65
N LYS A 34 -7.17 6.90 6.07
CA LYS A 34 -8.39 6.10 6.01
C LYS A 34 -8.03 4.61 6.03
N TYR A 35 -8.86 3.80 6.67
CA TYR A 35 -8.78 2.34 6.57
C TYR A 35 -10.17 1.73 6.69
N TRP A 36 -10.33 0.51 6.18
CA TRP A 36 -11.51 -0.33 6.43
C TRP A 36 -11.13 -1.81 6.32
N GLY A 37 -11.99 -2.67 6.86
CA GLY A 37 -11.67 -4.07 7.09
C GLY A 37 -10.81 -4.26 8.35
N PRO A 38 -10.22 -5.44 8.55
CA PRO A 38 -10.33 -6.62 7.70
C PRO A 38 -11.73 -7.26 7.77
N VAL A 39 -12.18 -7.83 6.66
CA VAL A 39 -13.39 -8.67 6.62
C VAL A 39 -13.05 -10.07 6.08
N GLN A 40 -14.07 -10.92 5.93
CA GLN A 40 -13.92 -12.27 5.38
C GLN A 40 -13.12 -12.28 4.07
N MET A 41 -12.46 -13.40 3.81
CA MET A 41 -11.58 -13.60 2.65
C MET A 41 -10.37 -12.65 2.60
N ASN A 42 -9.91 -12.11 3.73
CA ASN A 42 -8.74 -11.22 3.74
C ASN A 42 -8.91 -10.01 2.84
N VAL A 43 -10.03 -9.32 2.97
CA VAL A 43 -10.32 -8.08 2.26
C VAL A 43 -10.14 -6.90 3.21
N PHE A 44 -9.27 -5.97 2.84
CA PHE A 44 -9.00 -4.76 3.63
C PHE A 44 -8.40 -3.63 2.77
N TYR A 45 -8.34 -2.45 3.36
CA TYR A 45 -7.87 -1.24 2.69
C TYR A 45 -7.16 -0.31 3.66
N LEU A 46 -6.05 0.26 3.19
CA LEU A 46 -5.24 1.23 3.91
C LEU A 46 -4.92 2.39 2.97
N GLU A 47 -5.22 3.62 3.38
CA GLU A 47 -4.92 4.85 2.64
C GLU A 47 -4.02 5.75 3.47
N TYR A 48 -2.94 6.19 2.83
CA TYR A 48 -1.92 7.03 3.41
C TYR A 48 -1.82 8.33 2.62
N HIS A 49 -1.64 9.43 3.35
CA HIS A 49 -1.17 10.68 2.78
C HIS A 49 0.35 10.70 2.82
N TYR A 50 0.98 10.98 1.67
CA TYR A 50 2.42 11.14 1.51
C TYR A 50 2.76 12.63 1.44
N SER A 51 3.28 13.16 2.55
CA SER A 51 3.46 14.59 2.74
C SER A 51 4.40 15.28 1.74
N PRO A 52 5.54 14.68 1.32
CA PRO A 52 6.50 15.39 0.46
C PRO A 52 6.01 15.77 -0.94
N CYS A 53 5.05 15.03 -1.49
CA CYS A 53 4.51 15.27 -2.83
C CYS A 53 2.99 15.40 -2.87
N ASP A 54 2.34 15.48 -1.71
CA ASP A 54 0.88 15.49 -1.56
C ASP A 54 0.19 14.33 -2.30
N TYR A 55 0.82 13.15 -2.28
CA TYR A 55 0.26 11.96 -2.92
C TYR A 55 -0.62 11.18 -1.96
N LYS A 56 -1.58 10.46 -2.53
CA LYS A 56 -2.31 9.43 -1.83
C LYS A 56 -1.72 8.07 -2.19
N ILE A 57 -1.27 7.32 -1.19
CA ILE A 57 -0.80 5.94 -1.36
C ILE A 57 -1.88 5.00 -0.82
N ILE A 58 -2.38 4.13 -1.66
CA ILE A 58 -3.47 3.19 -1.34
C ILE A 58 -2.93 1.78 -1.42
N LEU A 59 -3.07 1.01 -0.34
CA LEU A 59 -2.84 -0.43 -0.30
C LEU A 59 -4.18 -1.12 -0.14
N GLU A 60 -4.57 -1.87 -1.17
CA GLU A 60 -5.82 -2.64 -1.20
C GLU A 60 -5.47 -4.12 -1.15
N CYS A 61 -6.23 -4.89 -0.37
CA CYS A 61 -6.14 -6.34 -0.34
C CYS A 61 -7.50 -6.92 -0.70
N GLU A 62 -7.54 -7.77 -1.72
CA GLU A 62 -8.74 -8.48 -2.16
C GLU A 62 -8.44 -9.97 -2.26
N ARG A 63 -9.16 -10.80 -1.50
CA ARG A 63 -8.97 -12.27 -1.47
C ARG A 63 -7.53 -12.68 -1.14
N GLY A 64 -6.83 -11.85 -0.34
CA GLY A 64 -5.43 -12.03 0.04
C GLY A 64 -4.40 -11.48 -0.95
N PHE A 65 -4.81 -11.03 -2.13
CA PHE A 65 -3.94 -10.38 -3.11
C PHE A 65 -3.81 -8.89 -2.79
N ILE A 66 -2.59 -8.37 -2.74
CA ILE A 66 -2.34 -6.95 -2.47
C ILE A 66 -1.99 -6.19 -3.75
N VAL A 67 -2.43 -4.94 -3.79
CA VAL A 67 -2.02 -3.96 -4.79
C VAL A 67 -1.72 -2.64 -4.08
N ILE A 68 -0.66 -1.97 -4.50
CA ILE A 68 -0.37 -0.58 -4.11
C ILE A 68 -0.59 0.33 -5.30
N LYS A 69 -1.28 1.44 -5.08
CA LYS A 69 -1.52 2.52 -6.05
C LYS A 69 -1.07 3.84 -5.43
N VAL A 70 -0.49 4.71 -6.24
CA VAL A 70 -0.18 6.10 -5.87
C VAL A 70 -1.06 7.00 -6.72
N GLN A 71 -1.71 7.97 -6.11
CA GLN A 71 -2.60 8.90 -6.78
C GLN A 71 -2.12 10.34 -6.55
N ASN A 72 -2.07 11.15 -7.61
CA ASN A 72 -1.78 12.58 -7.52
C ASN A 72 -3.03 13.38 -7.13
N THR A 73 -2.90 14.71 -7.04
CA THR A 73 -4.00 15.62 -6.71
C THR A 73 -5.10 15.69 -7.79
N ASP A 74 -4.75 15.39 -9.04
CA ASP A 74 -5.67 15.40 -10.19
C ASP A 74 -6.47 14.10 -10.30
N GLY A 75 -6.09 13.09 -9.51
CA GLY A 75 -6.75 11.79 -9.47
C GLY A 75 -6.11 10.72 -10.35
N ASP A 76 -5.06 11.06 -11.10
CA ASP A 76 -4.30 10.13 -11.93
C ASP A 76 -3.53 9.12 -11.06
N VAL A 77 -3.33 7.91 -11.58
CA VAL A 77 -2.84 6.76 -10.82
C VAL A 77 -1.55 6.22 -11.40
N PHE A 78 -0.65 5.82 -10.50
CA PHE A 78 0.51 5.00 -10.77
C PHE A 78 0.43 3.68 -9.99
N ARG A 79 0.92 2.60 -10.61
CA ARG A 79 1.11 1.29 -9.99
C ARG A 79 2.55 0.85 -10.18
N PRO A 80 3.22 0.25 -9.16
CA PRO A 80 4.60 -0.24 -9.32
C PRO A 80 4.80 -1.17 -10.52
N SER A 81 3.79 -1.96 -10.88
CA SER A 81 3.78 -2.87 -12.03
C SER A 81 3.92 -2.17 -13.40
N MET A 82 3.67 -0.86 -13.47
CA MET A 82 3.87 -0.05 -14.68
C MET A 82 5.35 0.14 -15.00
N LEU A 83 6.21 0.12 -13.97
CA LEU A 83 7.65 0.39 -14.09
C LEU A 83 8.51 -0.85 -13.83
N PHE A 84 8.18 -1.62 -12.79
CA PHE A 84 9.01 -2.72 -12.31
C PHE A 84 8.43 -4.08 -12.72
N PRO A 85 9.16 -4.90 -13.52
CA PRO A 85 8.73 -6.25 -13.87
C PRO A 85 8.44 -7.14 -12.66
N GLU A 86 9.18 -6.93 -11.56
CA GLU A 86 9.02 -7.65 -10.31
C GLU A 86 7.67 -7.38 -9.65
N ALA A 87 7.03 -6.24 -9.93
CA ALA A 87 5.70 -5.93 -9.42
C ALA A 87 4.55 -6.54 -10.26
N LYS A 88 4.85 -7.33 -11.31
CA LYS A 88 3.82 -7.89 -12.22
C LYS A 88 3.25 -9.24 -11.77
N HIS A 89 3.90 -9.94 -10.84
CA HIS A 89 3.35 -11.17 -10.30
C HIS A 89 2.37 -10.88 -9.16
N PHE A 90 1.67 -11.91 -8.68
CA PHE A 90 0.75 -11.76 -7.56
C PHE A 90 1.49 -11.63 -6.22
N HIS A 91 1.20 -10.57 -5.48
CA HIS A 91 1.69 -10.34 -4.12
C HIS A 91 0.61 -10.72 -3.10
N TYR A 92 0.99 -11.41 -2.03
CA TYR A 92 0.05 -11.87 -1.01
C TYR A 92 0.22 -11.14 0.33
N ALA A 93 -0.88 -10.69 0.94
CA ALA A 93 -0.88 -9.97 2.22
C ALA A 93 -0.38 -10.80 3.41
N ALA A 94 -0.45 -12.13 3.30
CA ALA A 94 0.04 -13.05 4.32
C ALA A 94 1.54 -13.34 4.19
N VAL A 95 2.18 -12.89 3.10
CA VAL A 95 3.58 -13.16 2.78
C VAL A 95 4.37 -11.87 2.92
N GLU A 96 5.11 -11.75 4.03
CA GLU A 96 5.81 -10.52 4.41
C GLU A 96 6.72 -9.96 3.31
N LYS A 97 7.50 -10.84 2.65
CA LYS A 97 8.40 -10.45 1.54
C LYS A 97 7.67 -9.81 0.36
N ASP A 98 6.41 -10.19 0.10
CA ASP A 98 5.64 -9.68 -1.03
C ASP A 98 5.17 -8.25 -0.72
N VAL A 99 4.70 -8.03 0.52
CA VAL A 99 4.33 -6.71 1.02
C VAL A 99 5.55 -5.78 1.04
N LEU A 100 6.68 -6.28 1.54
CA LEU A 100 7.95 -5.55 1.59
C LEU A 100 8.38 -5.11 0.18
N GLN A 101 8.47 -6.05 -0.76
CA GLN A 101 8.88 -5.75 -2.13
C GLN A 101 7.99 -4.71 -2.78
N LEU A 102 6.67 -4.88 -2.71
CA LEU A 102 5.74 -3.94 -3.36
C LEU A 102 5.84 -2.53 -2.76
N THR A 103 6.03 -2.46 -1.44
CA THR A 103 6.20 -1.19 -0.71
C THR A 103 7.54 -0.52 -1.05
N GLU A 104 8.63 -1.27 -1.10
CA GLU A 104 9.96 -0.78 -1.48
C GLU A 104 9.99 -0.26 -2.93
N LEU A 105 9.40 -1.00 -3.87
CA LEU A 105 9.29 -0.57 -5.27
C LEU A 105 8.46 0.72 -5.39
N THR A 106 7.37 0.83 -4.61
CA THR A 106 6.57 2.07 -4.56
C THR A 106 7.41 3.24 -4.05
N ARG A 107 8.10 3.07 -2.91
CA ARG A 107 8.97 4.12 -2.35
C ARG A 107 10.07 4.52 -3.32
N LYS A 108 10.70 3.54 -3.98
CA LYS A 108 11.74 3.76 -4.99
C LYS A 108 11.22 4.64 -6.11
N ALA A 109 10.06 4.29 -6.69
CA ALA A 109 9.45 5.09 -7.77
C ALA A 109 9.25 6.55 -7.36
N ILE A 110 8.75 6.78 -6.13
CA ILE A 110 8.52 8.12 -5.59
C ILE A 110 9.84 8.87 -5.37
N LYS A 111 10.78 8.28 -4.62
CA LYS A 111 12.02 8.95 -4.19
C LYS A 111 12.98 9.22 -5.34
N GLU A 112 12.99 8.38 -6.37
CA GLU A 112 13.79 8.56 -7.58
C GLU A 112 13.07 9.38 -8.66
N ASN A 113 11.87 9.90 -8.37
CA ASN A 113 11.04 10.69 -9.30
C ASN A 113 10.80 9.98 -10.65
N LEU A 114 10.48 8.68 -10.58
CA LEU A 114 10.27 7.81 -11.75
C LEU A 114 8.79 7.68 -12.15
N ILE A 115 7.88 8.24 -11.33
CA ILE A 115 6.45 8.07 -11.54
C ILE A 115 5.99 8.81 -12.79
N ILE A 116 5.32 8.07 -13.67
CA ILE A 116 4.48 8.62 -14.73
C ILE A 116 3.05 8.25 -14.37
N PHE A 117 2.23 9.26 -14.10
CA PHE A 117 0.82 9.06 -13.78
C PHE A 117 -0.01 8.84 -15.05
N GLU A 118 -0.99 7.94 -14.98
CA GLU A 118 -1.96 7.71 -16.03
C GLU A 118 -3.37 8.05 -15.52
N PRO A 119 -4.28 8.55 -16.39
CA PRO A 119 -5.67 8.76 -16.02
C PRO A 119 -6.29 7.49 -15.44
N ALA A 120 -7.04 7.65 -14.34
CA ALA A 120 -7.64 6.54 -13.58
C ALA A 120 -8.69 5.74 -14.34
#